data_AF-X0H9H8-F1
#
_entry.id   AF-X0H9H8-F1
#
_cell.length_a   1.000
_cell.length_b   1.000
_cell.length_c   1.000
_cell.angle_alpha   90.00
_cell.angle_beta   90.00
_cell.angle_gamma   90.00
#
_symmetry.space_group_name_H-M   'P 1'
#
loop_
_entity.id
_entity.type
_entity.pdbx_description
1 polymer ?
#
loop_
_entity_poly.entity_id
_entity_poly.type
_entity_poly.pdbx_seq_one_letter_code
_entity_poly.pdbx_strand_id
1 'polypeptide(L)'
;MSSSPFLSLPPELRHMIYKYYYTTADGYFLQPISRKLAAANGKPLDLALMYTCRFIAYETRDLPLLYNDISISTVYDPELHPWAGRFDYLLCAQL
;
A
#
# COMPACT_ATOMS: atom_id res chain seq x y z
N MET A 1 8.59 -21.78 26.77
CA MET A 1 8.23 -21.25 25.44
C MET A 1 9.46 -20.58 24.88
N SER A 2 9.95 -20.99 23.71
CA SER A 2 11.09 -20.31 23.07
C SER A 2 10.67 -18.88 22.72
N SER A 3 11.34 -17.90 23.31
CA SER A 3 11.18 -16.51 22.89
C SER A 3 11.70 -16.39 21.46
N SER A 4 10.92 -15.80 20.54
CA SER A 4 11.42 -15.57 19.19
C SER A 4 12.57 -14.54 19.27
N PRO A 5 13.73 -14.79 18.64
CA PRO A 5 14.86 -13.86 18.69
C PRO A 5 14.50 -12.45 18.17
N PHE A 6 13.59 -12.38 17.20
CA PHE A 6 13.10 -11.13 16.65
C PHE A 6 12.31 -10.30 17.68
N LEU A 7 11.35 -10.92 18.39
CA LEU A 7 10.56 -10.21 19.41
C LEU A 7 11.37 -9.88 20.67
N SER A 8 12.53 -10.51 20.88
CA SER A 8 13.46 -10.10 21.94
C SER A 8 14.29 -8.85 21.60
N LEU A 9 14.26 -8.39 20.34
CA LEU A 9 14.90 -7.13 19.97
C LEU A 9 14.19 -5.95 20.63
N PRO A 10 14.91 -4.90 21.05
CA PRO A 10 14.32 -3.63 21.46
C PRO A 10 13.37 -3.06 20.37
N PRO A 11 12.32 -2.32 20.76
CA PRO A 11 11.37 -1.73 19.82
C PRO A 11 12.04 -0.91 18.72
N GLU A 12 13.11 -0.17 19.04
CA GLU A 12 13.82 0.68 18.08
C GLU A 12 14.42 -0.13 16.93
N LEU A 13 15.04 -1.27 17.25
CA LEU A 13 15.60 -2.17 16.25
C LEU A 13 14.51 -2.82 15.41
N ARG A 14 13.39 -3.22 16.02
CA ARG A 14 12.24 -3.74 15.27
C ARG A 14 11.69 -2.70 14.30
N HIS A 15 11.53 -1.45 14.73
CA HIS A 15 11.07 -0.36 13.86
C HIS A 15 12.02 -0.07 12.71
N MET A 16 13.34 -0.13 12.93
CA MET A 16 14.32 -0.02 11.84
C MET A 16 14.16 -1.15 10.82
N ILE A 17 13.94 -2.38 11.27
CA ILE A 17 13.70 -3.53 10.39
C ILE A 17 12.38 -3.36 9.64
N TYR A 18 11.30 -2.95 10.32
CA TYR A 18 10.01 -2.69 9.67
C TYR A 18 10.12 -1.61 8.61
N LYS A 19 10.83 -0.51 8.90
CA LYS A 19 11.07 0.56 7.94
C LYS A 19 11.81 0.03 6.72
N TYR A 20 12.91 -0.71 6.93
CA TYR A 20 13.65 -1.32 5.83
C TYR A 20 12.79 -2.30 5.00
N TYR A 21 11.98 -3.13 5.67
CA TYR A 21 11.14 -4.14 5.01
C TYR A 21 10.03 -3.50 4.16
N TYR A 22 9.34 -2.50 4.70
CA TYR A 22 8.16 -1.93 4.05
C TYR A 22 8.48 -0.79 3.08
N THR A 23 9.65 -0.16 3.15
CA THR A 23 10.02 0.93 2.22
C THR A 23 10.33 0.33 0.84
N THR A 24 9.63 0.80 -0.18
CA THR A 24 9.92 0.48 -1.58
C THR A 24 10.59 1.69 -2.24
N ALA A 25 11.38 1.45 -3.29
CA ALA A 25 12.16 2.53 -3.94
C ALA A 25 11.28 3.62 -4.56
N ASP A 26 10.13 3.24 -5.11
CA ASP A 26 9.24 4.13 -5.87
C ASP A 26 7.84 4.24 -5.24
N GLY A 27 7.66 3.71 -4.03
CA GLY A 27 6.35 3.67 -3.37
C GLY A 27 5.36 2.66 -4.00
N TYR A 28 4.08 2.99 -3.89
CA TYR A 28 2.97 2.18 -4.40
C TYR A 28 2.15 2.90 -5.47
N PHE A 29 1.69 2.13 -6.45
CA PHE A 29 0.87 2.58 -7.55
C PHE A 29 -0.44 1.83 -7.54
N LEU A 30 -1.54 2.54 -7.80
CA LEU A 30 -2.80 1.88 -8.08
C LEU A 30 -2.74 1.24 -9.46
N GLN A 31 -2.70 -0.09 -9.51
CA GLN A 31 -2.75 -0.81 -10.78
C GLN A 31 -4.17 -0.70 -11.37
N PRO A 32 -4.31 -0.26 -12.63
CA PRO A 32 -5.62 0.06 -13.19
C PRO A 32 -6.48 -1.18 -13.42
N ILE A 33 -5.85 -2.25 -13.92
CA ILE A 33 -6.52 -3.49 -14.31
C ILE A 33 -6.93 -4.28 -13.06
N SER A 34 -6.00 -4.47 -12.12
CA SER A 34 -6.25 -5.27 -10.91
C SER A 34 -7.02 -4.50 -9.84
N ARG A 35 -7.10 -3.16 -9.96
CA ARG A 35 -7.66 -2.23 -8.97
C ARG A 35 -7.03 -2.40 -7.58
N LYS A 36 -5.78 -2.85 -7.54
CA LYS A 36 -5.00 -3.09 -6.31
C LYS A 36 -3.77 -2.20 -6.28
N LEU A 37 -3.32 -1.88 -5.09
CA LEU A 37 -2.01 -1.26 -4.90
C LEU A 37 -0.91 -2.29 -5.17
N ALA A 38 0.08 -1.89 -5.95
CA ALA A 38 1.27 -2.67 -6.23
C ALA A 38 2.52 -1.77 -6.15
N ALA A 39 3.66 -2.35 -5.84
CA ALA A 39 4.93 -1.64 -5.93
C ALA A 39 5.28 -1.34 -7.40
N ALA A 40 6.16 -0.36 -7.66
CA ALA A 40 6.55 0.01 -9.04
C ALA A 40 7.09 -1.15 -9.88
N ASN A 41 7.71 -2.14 -9.25
CA ASN A 41 8.18 -3.36 -9.90
C ASN A 41 7.03 -4.33 -10.31
N GLY A 42 5.77 -3.92 -10.15
CA GLY A 42 4.58 -4.71 -10.45
C GLY A 42 4.29 -5.80 -9.42
N LYS A 43 5.11 -5.94 -8.37
CA LYS A 43 4.85 -6.92 -7.31
C LYS A 43 3.72 -6.43 -6.41
N PRO A 44 2.89 -7.35 -5.90
CA PRO A 44 1.88 -7.00 -4.91
C PRO A 44 2.54 -6.46 -3.63
N LEU A 45 1.72 -5.80 -2.81
CA LEU A 45 2.12 -5.33 -1.49
C LEU A 45 2.69 -6.49 -0.65
N ASP A 46 3.94 -6.37 -0.20
CA ASP A 46 4.56 -7.40 0.63
C ASP A 46 4.07 -7.27 2.08
N LEU A 47 3.04 -8.05 2.39
CA LEU A 47 2.42 -8.14 3.72
C LEU A 47 2.85 -9.39 4.49
N ALA A 48 3.85 -10.14 4.01
CA ALA A 48 4.18 -11.45 4.59
C ALA A 48 4.59 -11.32 6.06
N LEU A 49 5.38 -10.29 6.40
CA LEU A 49 5.76 -9.98 7.78
C LEU A 49 4.56 -9.67 8.68
N MET A 50 3.59 -8.89 8.19
CA MET A 50 2.37 -8.59 8.94
C MET A 50 1.57 -9.86 9.29
N TYR A 51 1.60 -10.87 8.41
CA TYR A 51 0.84 -12.11 8.59
C TYR A 51 1.54 -13.17 9.43
N THR A 52 2.77 -12.96 9.92
CA THR A 52 3.46 -13.99 10.71
C THR A 52 2.85 -14.19 12.09
N CYS A 53 2.47 -13.10 12.77
CA CYS A 53 1.84 -13.18 14.09
C CYS A 53 1.08 -11.89 14.44
N ARG A 54 0.12 -12.01 15.37
CA ARG A 54 -0.74 -10.90 15.81
C ARG A 54 0.05 -9.71 16.38
N PHE A 55 1.18 -9.96 17.04
CA PHE A 55 2.00 -8.89 17.62
C PHE A 55 2.62 -8.02 16.52
N ILE A 56 3.25 -8.65 15.53
CA ILE A 56 3.84 -7.94 14.39
C ILE A 56 2.75 -7.28 13.54
N ALA A 57 1.60 -7.95 13.35
CA ALA A 57 0.45 -7.35 12.68
C ALA A 57 0.02 -6.03 13.34
N TYR A 58 0.01 -5.99 14.67
CA TYR A 58 -0.35 -4.79 15.42
C TYR A 58 0.70 -3.69 15.32
N GLU A 59 1.99 -4.00 15.45
CA GLU A 59 3.07 -3.00 15.32
C GLU A 59 3.17 -2.43 13.89
N THR A 60 2.78 -3.20 12.88
CA THR A 60 3.07 -2.87 11.48
C THR A 60 1.87 -2.43 10.62
N ARG A 61 0.65 -2.47 11.15
CA ARG A 61 -0.61 -2.27 10.39
C ARG A 61 -0.65 -1.04 9.46
N ASP A 62 -0.01 0.06 9.87
CA ASP A 62 -0.08 1.34 9.15
C ASP A 62 1.23 1.62 8.38
N LEU A 63 2.30 0.87 8.66
CA LEU A 63 3.65 1.15 8.17
C LEU A 63 3.83 1.01 6.66
N PRO A 64 3.23 0.01 5.97
CA PRO A 64 3.32 -0.06 4.51
C PRO A 64 2.84 1.25 3.86
N LEU A 65 1.71 1.79 4.30
CA LEU A 65 1.15 3.00 3.71
C LEU A 65 1.85 4.27 4.22
N LEU A 66 2.33 4.28 5.47
CA LEU A 66 2.99 5.44 6.06
C LEU A 66 4.37 5.72 5.44
N TYR A 67 5.11 4.68 5.08
CA TYR A 67 6.49 4.81 4.60
C TYR A 67 6.62 4.96 3.08
N ASN A 68 5.52 4.90 2.34
CA ASN A 68 5.55 4.88 0.89
C ASN A 68 4.57 5.89 0.31
N ASP A 69 5.03 6.62 -0.69
CA ASP A 69 4.16 7.48 -1.47
C ASP A 69 3.16 6.63 -2.28
N ILE A 70 1.90 7.07 -2.30
CA ILE A 70 0.83 6.41 -3.03
C ILE A 70 0.51 7.25 -4.26
N SER A 71 0.87 6.73 -5.42
CA SER A 71 0.60 7.36 -6.71
C SER A 71 -0.65 6.79 -7.34
N ILE A 72 -1.61 7.67 -7.62
CA ILE A 72 -2.86 7.33 -8.32
C ILE A 72 -2.83 8.08 -9.65
N SER A 73 -2.83 7.34 -10.75
CA SER A 73 -2.93 7.90 -12.10
C SER A 73 -4.29 7.61 -12.70
N THR A 74 -4.80 8.57 -13.48
CA THR A 74 -5.99 8.37 -14.30
C THR A 74 -5.67 7.39 -15.42
N VAL A 75 -6.48 6.36 -15.56
CA VAL A 75 -6.30 5.37 -16.63
C VAL A 75 -7.54 5.34 -17.50
N TYR A 76 -7.31 5.22 -18.80
CA TYR A 76 -8.36 4.98 -19.76
C TYR A 76 -8.89 3.55 -19.60
N ASP A 77 -10.10 3.45 -19.05
CA ASP A 77 -10.87 2.21 -19.00
C ASP A 77 -12.11 2.43 -19.92
N PRO A 78 -12.26 1.67 -21.02
CA PRO A 78 -13.37 1.83 -21.96
C PRO A 78 -14.75 1.72 -21.31
N GLU A 79 -14.89 0.94 -20.23
CA GLU A 79 -16.16 0.77 -19.53
C GLU A 79 -16.46 1.97 -18.62
N LEU A 80 -15.43 2.56 -18.01
CA LEU A 80 -15.57 3.71 -17.13
C LEU A 80 -15.56 5.04 -17.88
N HIS A 81 -15.07 5.08 -19.12
CA HIS A 81 -14.93 6.31 -19.90
C HIS A 81 -16.27 7.05 -20.11
N PRO A 82 -17.39 6.39 -20.49
CA PRO A 82 -18.68 7.06 -20.59
C PRO A 82 -19.17 7.62 -19.25
N TRP A 83 -18.86 6.94 -18.13
CA TRP A 83 -19.21 7.40 -16.79
C TRP A 83 -18.40 8.62 -16.38
N ALA A 84 -17.09 8.64 -16.69
CA ALA A 84 -16.24 9.79 -16.45
C ALA A 84 -16.75 11.03 -17.22
N GLY A 85 -17.12 10.87 -18.49
CA GLY A 85 -17.70 11.98 -19.28
C GLY A 85 -19.05 12.47 -18.74
N ARG A 86 -19.92 11.57 -18.25
CA ARG A 86 -21.18 11.96 -17.59
C ARG A 86 -20.94 12.71 -16.29
N PHE A 87 -19.98 12.26 -15.49
CA PHE A 87 -19.62 12.92 -14.24
C PHE A 87 -19.10 14.33 -14.50
N ASP A 88 -18.21 14.50 -15.48
CA ASP A 88 -17.70 15.82 -15.90
C ASP A 88 -18.83 16.76 -16.33
N TYR A 89 -19.75 16.27 -17.18
CA TYR A 89 -20.93 17.04 -17.58
C TYR A 89 -21.80 17.47 -16.40
N LEU A 90 -22.07 16.57 -15.45
CA LEU A 90 -22.86 16.88 -14.26
C LEU A 90 -22.16 17.92 -13.37
N LEU A 91 -20.84 17.86 -13.27
CA LEU A 91 -20.04 18.81 -12.49
C LEU A 91 -20.08 20.21 -13.11
N CYS A 92 -19.97 20.29 -14.44
CA CYS A 92 -20.09 21.55 -15.17
C CYS A 92 -21.51 22.14 -15.13
N ALA A 93 -22.55 21.29 -15.13
CA ALA A 93 -23.95 21.74 -15.10
C ALA A 93 -24.41 22.27 -13.73
N GLN A 94 -23.58 22.15 -12.69
CA GLN A 94 -23.84 22.69 -11.35
C GLN A 94 -23.27 24.10 -11.13
N LEU A 95 -22.52 24.64 -12.10
CA LEU A 95 -22.01 26.01 -12.13
C LEU A 95 -22.97 26.94 -12.90
#